data_AF-G6F2C2-F1
#
_entry.id   AF-G6F2C2-F1
#
_cell.length_a   1.000
_cell.length_b   1.000
_cell.length_c   1.000
_cell.angle_alpha   90.00
_cell.angle_beta   90.00
_cell.angle_gamma   90.00
#
_symmetry.space_group_name_H-M   'P 1'
#
loop_
_entity.id
_entity.type
_entity.pdbx_description
1 polymer ?
#
loop_
_entity_poly.entity_id
_entity_poly.type
_entity_poly.pdbx_seq_one_letter_code
_entity_poly.pdbx_strand_id
1 'polypeptide(L)'
;MSPHLQVYKPIPSMSLSILNRITGAALAFGSTLMVAWLASAAKGPKSFKTVQKVTGSFPGQVVLFGFSASFFLHFIRGIRHLMWDSTAKRLEKEEINKDSKIDIVGISALTLGLWTIIIGKRLSKKNK
;
A
#
# COMPACT_ATOMS: atom_id res chain seq x y z
N MET A 1 -21.03 22.38 15.86
CA MET A 1 -20.72 21.21 15.00
C MET A 1 -21.44 20.00 15.60
N SER A 2 -22.34 19.36 14.86
CA SER A 2 -22.95 18.10 15.32
C SER A 2 -21.93 16.95 15.24
N PRO A 3 -22.06 15.90 16.10
CA PRO A 3 -21.26 14.70 15.98
C PRO A 3 -21.48 14.07 14.59
N HIS A 4 -20.40 13.76 13.87
CA HIS A 4 -20.47 13.25 12.50
C HIS A 4 -19.64 11.98 12.29
N LEU A 5 -18.42 11.90 12.84
CA LEU A 5 -17.61 10.67 12.75
C LEU A 5 -18.03 9.58 13.74
N GLN A 6 -18.50 9.99 14.93
CA GLN A 6 -18.83 9.05 16.01
C GLN A 6 -20.22 8.40 15.85
N VAL A 7 -21.13 9.05 15.12
CA VAL A 7 -22.52 8.59 14.95
C VAL A 7 -22.78 7.95 13.59
N TYR A 8 -21.92 8.20 12.59
CA TYR A 8 -22.10 7.68 11.25
C TYR A 8 -21.60 6.23 11.17
N LYS A 9 -22.43 5.34 10.61
CA LYS A 9 -22.07 3.94 10.40
C LYS A 9 -21.05 3.83 9.26
N PRO A 10 -19.82 3.32 9.50
CA PRO A 10 -18.83 3.16 8.44
C PRO A 10 -19.34 2.24 7.34
N ILE A 11 -19.24 2.69 6.09
CA ILE A 11 -19.48 1.89 4.90
C ILE A 11 -18.16 1.64 4.15
N PRO A 12 -18.01 0.51 3.43
CA PRO A 12 -16.72 0.13 2.83
C PRO A 12 -16.10 1.21 1.95
N SER A 13 -16.91 1.88 1.13
CA SER A 13 -16.48 2.95 0.24
C SER A 13 -15.91 4.16 0.98
N MET A 14 -16.53 4.56 2.09
CA MET A 14 -16.05 5.63 2.97
C MET A 14 -14.75 5.24 3.65
N SER A 15 -14.70 4.06 4.29
CA SER A 15 -13.52 3.60 5.01
C SER A 15 -12.30 3.53 4.09
N LEU A 16 -12.47 2.97 2.89
CA LEU A 16 -11.40 2.89 1.92
C LEU A 16 -11.02 4.27 1.33
N SER A 17 -11.93 5.24 1.28
CA SER A 17 -11.60 6.62 0.90
C SER A 17 -10.67 7.27 1.93
N ILE A 18 -10.97 7.10 3.22
CA ILE A 18 -10.11 7.56 4.32
C ILE A 18 -8.75 6.86 4.23
N LEU A 19 -8.75 5.53 4.07
CA LEU A 19 -7.50 4.77 3.93
C LEU A 19 -6.70 5.24 2.72
N ASN A 20 -7.32 5.55 1.58
CA ASN A 20 -6.62 6.06 0.40
C ASN A 20 -5.85 7.37 0.67
N ARG A 21 -6.43 8.25 1.51
CA ARG A 21 -5.78 9.50 1.92
C ARG A 21 -4.62 9.23 2.88
N ILE A 22 -4.84 8.36 3.86
CA ILE A 22 -3.80 7.97 4.83
C ILE A 22 -2.63 7.31 4.10
N THR A 23 -2.89 6.36 3.20
CA THR A 23 -1.85 5.68 2.43
C THR A 23 -1.15 6.63 1.47
N GLY A 24 -1.87 7.58 0.86
CA GLY A 24 -1.25 8.63 0.04
C GLY A 24 -0.24 9.47 0.83
N ALA A 25 -0.62 9.93 2.03
CA ALA A 25 0.29 10.64 2.92
C ALA A 25 1.46 9.77 3.37
N ALA A 26 1.20 8.53 3.79
CA ALA A 26 2.24 7.58 4.21
C ALA A 26 3.26 7.29 3.08
N LEU A 27 2.81 7.17 1.84
CA LEU A 27 3.67 6.98 0.67
C LEU A 27 4.50 8.22 0.36
N ALA A 28 3.92 9.42 0.51
CA ALA A 28 4.66 10.66 0.36
C ALA A 28 5.85 10.72 1.34
N PHE A 29 5.62 10.45 2.63
CA PHE A 29 6.70 10.36 3.63
C PHE A 29 7.66 9.19 3.36
N GLY A 30 7.12 8.02 3.02
CA GLY A 30 7.92 6.82 2.75
C GLY A 30 8.79 6.95 1.50
N SER A 31 8.44 7.82 0.55
CA SER A 31 9.26 8.11 -0.63
C SER A 31 10.64 8.67 -0.25
N THR A 32 10.75 9.42 0.86
CA THR A 32 12.04 9.89 1.39
C THR A 32 12.93 8.73 1.82
N LEU A 33 12.35 7.70 2.43
CA LEU A 33 13.09 6.47 2.79
C LEU A 33 13.53 5.70 1.54
N MET A 34 12.68 5.66 0.50
CA MET A 34 13.04 5.06 -0.80
C MET A 34 14.23 5.81 -1.44
N VAL A 35 14.23 7.14 -1.41
CA VAL A 35 15.35 7.95 -1.90
C VAL A 35 16.63 7.65 -1.11
N ALA A 36 16.55 7.57 0.22
CA ALA A 36 17.70 7.21 1.05
C ALA A 36 18.23 5.79 0.74
N TRP A 37 17.34 4.85 0.45
CA TRP A 37 17.68 3.50 0.01
C TRP A 37 18.43 3.51 -1.33
N LEU A 38 17.90 4.22 -2.34
CA LEU A 38 18.53 4.36 -3.66
C LEU A 38 19.88 5.09 -3.59
N ALA A 39 19.96 6.16 -2.81
CA ALA A 39 21.20 6.89 -2.59
C ALA A 39 22.28 6.01 -1.94
N SER A 40 21.88 5.13 -1.02
CA SER A 40 22.80 4.18 -0.39
C SER A 40 23.27 3.09 -1.35
N ALA A 41 22.41 2.66 -2.27
CA ALA A 41 22.78 1.75 -3.36
C ALA A 41 23.81 2.41 -4.30
N ALA A 42 23.61 3.68 -4.66
CA ALA A 42 24.52 4.43 -5.52
C ALA A 42 25.89 4.71 -4.87
N LYS A 43 25.94 4.92 -3.55
CA LYS A 43 27.18 5.15 -2.78
C LYS A 43 28.09 3.91 -2.66
N GLY A 44 27.63 2.74 -3.11
CA GLY A 44 28.42 1.52 -3.15
C GLY A 44 28.19 0.55 -1.98
N PRO A 45 28.91 -0.60 -1.99
CA PRO A 45 28.54 -1.78 -1.22
C PRO A 45 28.49 -1.59 0.30
N LYS A 46 29.43 -0.80 0.86
CA LYS A 46 29.50 -0.56 2.31
C LYS A 46 28.25 0.18 2.82
N SER A 47 27.87 1.26 2.14
CA SER A 47 26.67 2.04 2.47
C SER A 47 25.40 1.22 2.29
N PHE A 48 25.31 0.48 1.19
CA PHE A 48 24.15 -0.35 0.89
C PHE A 48 23.97 -1.51 1.88
N LYS A 49 25.07 -2.09 2.40
CA LYS A 49 25.02 -3.14 3.43
C LYS A 49 24.35 -2.66 4.72
N THR A 50 24.54 -1.40 5.11
CA THR A 50 23.87 -0.82 6.29
C THR A 50 22.37 -0.76 6.09
N VAL A 51 21.91 -0.25 4.95
CA VAL A 51 20.48 -0.19 4.64
C VAL A 51 19.88 -1.59 4.55
N GLN A 52 20.58 -2.54 3.92
CA GLN A 52 20.14 -3.94 3.86
C GLN A 52 19.94 -4.57 5.24
N LYS A 53 20.80 -4.26 6.23
CA LYS A 53 20.60 -4.74 7.61
C LYS A 53 19.30 -4.19 8.19
N VAL A 54 19.01 -2.91 7.98
CA VAL A 54 17.78 -2.28 8.47
C VAL A 54 16.56 -2.87 7.76
N THR A 55 16.54 -2.87 6.42
CA THR A 55 15.41 -3.40 5.65
C THR A 55 15.23 -4.91 5.80
N GLY A 56 16.30 -5.64 6.10
CA GLY A 56 16.27 -7.09 6.35
C GLY A 56 15.87 -7.47 7.78
N SER A 57 15.89 -6.53 8.73
CA SER A 57 15.42 -6.75 10.10
C SER A 57 13.91 -6.96 10.16
N PHE A 58 13.41 -7.58 11.22
CA PHE A 58 11.96 -7.77 11.40
C PHE A 58 11.17 -6.45 11.34
N PRO A 59 11.55 -5.37 12.06
CA PRO A 59 10.88 -4.07 11.92
C PRO A 59 10.95 -3.52 10.49
N GLY A 60 12.09 -3.66 9.81
CA GLY A 60 12.23 -3.22 8.42
C GLY A 60 11.29 -3.98 7.47
N GLN A 61 11.10 -5.28 7.70
CA GLN A 61 10.14 -6.08 6.92
C GLN A 61 8.70 -5.65 7.17
N VAL A 62 8.32 -5.34 8.42
CA VAL A 62 6.98 -4.80 8.73
C VAL A 62 6.74 -3.47 8.01
N VAL A 63 7.73 -2.57 8.02
CA VAL A 63 7.64 -1.29 7.30
C VAL A 63 7.51 -1.50 5.80
N LEU A 64 8.31 -2.40 5.21
CA LEU A 64 8.21 -2.73 3.79
C LEU A 64 6.85 -3.34 3.43
N PHE A 65 6.29 -4.18 4.32
CA PHE A 65 4.96 -4.75 4.13
C PHE A 65 3.92 -3.64 4.09
N GLY A 66 3.91 -2.79 5.11
CA GLY A 66 3.02 -1.63 5.20
C GLY A 66 3.17 -0.68 4.01
N PHE A 67 4.39 -0.41 3.56
CA PHE A 67 4.66 0.42 2.38
C PHE A 67 4.09 -0.20 1.11
N SER A 68 4.31 -1.50 0.87
CA SER A 68 3.76 -2.20 -0.30
C SER A 68 2.23 -2.29 -0.28
N ALA A 69 1.63 -2.57 0.89
CA ALA A 69 0.18 -2.59 1.06
C ALA A 69 -0.43 -1.20 0.84
N SER A 70 0.21 -0.16 1.37
CA SER A 70 -0.19 1.24 1.16
C SER A 70 -0.12 1.62 -0.32
N PHE A 71 0.95 1.20 -1.01
CA PHE A 71 1.12 1.40 -2.44
C PHE A 71 -0.01 0.77 -3.25
N PHE A 72 -0.30 -0.52 -3.06
CA PHE A 72 -1.37 -1.18 -3.82
C PHE A 72 -2.76 -0.62 -3.50
N LEU A 73 -3.02 -0.27 -2.24
CA LEU A 73 -4.27 0.41 -1.85
C LEU A 73 -4.40 1.76 -2.57
N HIS A 74 -3.37 2.61 -2.50
CA HIS A 74 -3.40 3.94 -3.10
C HIS A 74 -3.50 3.87 -4.63
N PHE A 75 -2.78 2.93 -5.24
CA PHE A 75 -2.73 2.75 -6.68
C PHE A 75 -4.06 2.27 -7.25
N ILE A 76 -4.63 1.17 -6.74
CA ILE A 76 -5.90 0.61 -7.24
C ILE A 76 -7.02 1.64 -7.07
N ARG A 77 -7.10 2.27 -5.90
CA ARG A 77 -8.14 3.26 -5.64
C ARG A 77 -7.94 4.53 -6.45
N GLY A 78 -6.70 4.95 -6.68
CA GLY A 78 -6.35 6.04 -7.58
C GLY A 78 -6.85 5.79 -9.00
N ILE A 79 -6.58 4.61 -9.56
CA ILE A 79 -7.09 4.21 -10.89
C ILE A 79 -8.61 4.29 -10.94
N ARG A 80 -9.29 3.74 -9.94
CA ARG A 80 -10.75 3.78 -9.87
C ARG A 80 -11.29 5.21 -9.82
N HIS A 81 -10.67 6.09 -9.04
CA HIS A 81 -11.03 7.51 -9.01
C HIS A 81 -10.82 8.18 -10.38
N LEU A 82 -9.69 7.93 -11.05
CA LEU A 82 -9.46 8.42 -12.41
C LEU A 82 -10.50 7.90 -13.41
N MET A 83 -10.94 6.64 -13.28
CA MET A 83 -12.01 6.08 -14.11
C MET A 83 -13.35 6.78 -13.87
N TRP A 84 -13.72 7.02 -12.61
CA TRP A 84 -14.95 7.76 -12.30
C TRP A 84 -14.90 9.18 -12.84
N ASP A 85 -13.80 9.88 -12.64
CA ASP A 85 -13.62 11.27 -13.06
C ASP A 85 -13.61 11.40 -14.60
N SER A 86 -13.03 10.43 -15.31
CA SER A 86 -12.96 10.44 -16.78
C SER A 86 -14.22 9.96 -17.49
N THR A 87 -15.03 9.10 -16.86
CA THR A 87 -16.21 8.49 -17.50
C THR A 87 -17.54 8.98 -16.97
N ALA A 88 -17.58 9.57 -15.77
CA ALA A 88 -18.78 9.88 -15.01
C ALA A 88 -19.75 8.67 -14.86
N LYS A 89 -19.22 7.44 -14.92
CA LYS A 89 -19.98 6.19 -14.76
C LYS A 89 -19.71 5.57 -13.39
N ARG A 90 -20.60 4.66 -12.98
CA ARG A 90 -20.49 3.87 -11.73
C ARG A 90 -20.54 4.70 -10.45
N LEU A 91 -21.34 5.78 -10.46
CA LEU A 91 -21.46 6.74 -9.35
C LEU A 91 -22.60 6.39 -8.38
N GLU A 92 -23.39 5.37 -8.69
CA GLU A 92 -24.46 4.90 -7.80
C GLU A 92 -23.90 4.21 -6.56
N LYS A 93 -24.58 4.39 -5.42
CA LYS A 93 -24.09 3.88 -4.12
C LYS A 93 -23.85 2.38 -4.11
N GLU A 94 -24.70 1.62 -4.79
CA GLU A 94 -24.58 0.17 -4.88
C GLU A 94 -23.33 -0.25 -5.67
N GLU A 95 -23.09 0.41 -6.80
CA GLU A 95 -21.91 0.17 -7.65
C GLU A 95 -20.62 0.55 -6.91
N ILE A 96 -20.60 1.73 -6.29
CA ILE A 96 -19.46 2.21 -5.49
C ILE A 96 -19.09 1.22 -4.37
N ASN A 97 -20.10 0.68 -3.68
CA ASN A 97 -19.88 -0.28 -2.61
C ASN A 97 -19.47 -1.67 -3.13
N LYS A 98 -19.98 -2.09 -4.29
CA LYS A 98 -19.54 -3.32 -4.97
C LYS A 98 -18.09 -3.20 -5.40
N ASP A 99 -17.72 -2.10 -6.05
CA ASP A 99 -16.36 -1.82 -6.51
C ASP A 99 -15.39 -1.77 -5.32
N SER A 100 -15.82 -1.22 -4.19
CA SER A 100 -15.03 -1.21 -2.95
C SER A 100 -14.68 -2.63 -2.45
N LYS A 101 -15.55 -3.62 -2.65
CA LYS A 101 -15.23 -5.03 -2.32
C LYS A 101 -14.23 -5.62 -3.30
N ILE A 102 -14.36 -5.30 -4.58
CA ILE A 102 -13.42 -5.73 -5.64
C ILE A 102 -12.04 -5.15 -5.36
N ASP A 103 -11.95 -3.87 -5.00
CA ASP A 103 -10.70 -3.21 -4.60
C ASP A 103 -10.01 -3.99 -3.47
N ILE A 104 -10.75 -4.36 -2.40
CA ILE A 104 -10.19 -5.09 -1.25
C ILE A 104 -9.56 -6.42 -1.70
N VAL A 105 -10.24 -7.16 -2.57
CA VAL A 105 -9.73 -8.42 -3.11
C VAL A 105 -8.46 -8.18 -3.92
N GLY A 106 -8.47 -7.20 -4.83
CA GLY A 106 -7.30 -6.85 -5.66
C GLY A 106 -6.10 -6.43 -4.82
N ILE A 107 -6.30 -5.54 -3.85
CA ILE A 107 -5.26 -5.04 -2.94
C ILE A 107 -4.66 -6.21 -2.14
N SER A 108 -5.52 -7.07 -1.59
CA SER A 108 -5.09 -8.22 -0.79
C SER A 108 -4.33 -9.23 -1.65
N ALA A 109 -4.82 -9.54 -2.84
CA ALA A 109 -4.17 -10.46 -3.77
C ALA A 109 -2.78 -9.97 -4.19
N LEU A 110 -2.64 -8.70 -4.57
CA LEU A 110 -1.33 -8.14 -4.95
C LEU A 110 -0.36 -8.10 -3.77
N THR A 111 -0.82 -7.67 -2.60
CA THR A 111 0.03 -7.58 -1.41
C THR A 111 0.49 -8.96 -0.96
N LEU A 112 -0.44 -9.91 -0.78
CA LEU A 112 -0.11 -11.25 -0.33
C LEU A 112 0.67 -12.03 -1.38
N GLY A 113 0.37 -11.84 -2.66
CA GLY A 113 1.12 -12.43 -3.77
C GLY A 113 2.58 -11.98 -3.78
N LEU A 114 2.82 -10.67 -3.67
CA LEU A 114 4.17 -10.11 -3.57
C LEU A 114 4.96 -10.72 -2.39
N TRP A 115 4.33 -10.79 -1.22
CA TRP A 115 5.00 -11.28 -0.01
C TRP A 115 5.22 -12.79 -0.01
N THR A 116 4.30 -13.55 -0.60
CA THR A 116 4.49 -14.99 -0.83
C THR A 116 5.73 -15.24 -1.69
N ILE A 117 5.93 -14.45 -2.76
CA ILE A 117 7.11 -14.56 -3.62
C ILE A 117 8.40 -14.19 -2.85
N ILE A 118 8.38 -13.10 -2.10
CA ILE A 118 9.54 -12.62 -1.33
C ILE A 118 9.96 -13.68 -0.29
N ILE A 119 9.01 -14.19 0.49
CA ILE A 119 9.26 -15.19 1.53
C ILE A 119 9.69 -16.51 0.89
N GLY A 120 9.03 -16.97 -0.17
CA GLY A 120 9.39 -18.18 -0.90
C GLY A 120 10.83 -18.16 -1.42
N LYS A 121 11.26 -17.04 -2.01
CA LYS A 121 12.65 -16.85 -2.44
C LYS A 121 13.64 -16.87 -1.27
N ARG A 122 13.27 -16.31 -0.11
CA ARG A 122 14.13 -16.31 1.08
C ARG A 122 14.30 -17.72 1.64
N LEU A 123 13.22 -18.50 1.71
CA LEU A 123 13.26 -19.89 2.19
C LEU A 123 14.08 -20.78 1.25
N SER A 124 13.90 -20.64 -0.07
CA SER A 124 14.68 -21.39 -1.06
C SER A 124 16.19 -21.13 -0.95
N LYS A 125 16.61 -19.88 -0.67
CA LYS A 125 18.02 -19.54 -0.45
C LYS A 125 18.59 -20.09 0.86
N LYS A 126 17.77 -20.28 1.90
CA LYS A 126 18.21 -20.83 3.19
C LYS A 126 18.44 -22.34 3.14
N ASN A 127 17.77 -23.02 2.21
CA ASN A 127 17.85 -24.47 2.02
C ASN A 127 18.94 -24.90 1.01
N LYS A 128 19.72 -23.94 0.50
CA LYS A 128 20.92 -24.17 -0.32
C LYS A 128 22.14 -23.83 0.50
#